data_AF-A0A1X7A7K5-F1
#
_entry.id   AF-A0A1X7A7K5-F1
#
_cell.length_a   1.000
_cell.length_b   1.000
_cell.length_c   1.000
_cell.angle_alpha   90.00
_cell.angle_beta   90.00
_cell.angle_gamma   90.00
#
_symmetry.space_group_name_H-M   'P 1'
#
loop_
_entity.id
_entity.type
_entity.pdbx_description
1 polymer ?
#
loop_
_entity_poly.entity_id
_entity_poly.type
_entity_poly.pdbx_seq_one_letter_code
_entity_poly.pdbx_strand_id
1 'polypeptide(L)'
;MTQAEVLPILGEDGSISSLAPLILHVYMLYPESDLDRNNAIDIALRDGAAMALGEAEEFSRFSKLIFKDAPTRTQNGRLCGCLAIQMLRNIKKYGEKKKMKAAFLVSEWVSTQRDSSGRSVSSDANNLQSKMWPKFESVAHLWAAHEILDEVTVRKALFEESNALDRFLKVSAWFQRELTVMQLVANEVPHAVPKRYMSAVTDGSFSINIPDLSDWEIARMREYRNKNAGPPR
;
A
#
# COMPACT_ATOMS: atom_id res chain seq x y z
N MET A 1 -11.60 3.21 -25.22
CA MET A 1 -11.56 4.20 -24.13
C MET A 1 -10.60 3.67 -23.07
N THR A 2 -9.39 4.22 -23.02
CA THR A 2 -8.30 3.76 -22.14
C THR A 2 -8.35 4.51 -20.82
N GLN A 3 -9.00 3.95 -19.82
CA GLN A 3 -8.71 4.30 -18.43
C GLN A 3 -7.56 3.41 -17.96
N ALA A 4 -6.36 3.86 -18.28
CA ALA A 4 -5.11 3.31 -17.79
C ALA A 4 -4.81 3.98 -16.46
N GLU A 5 -5.19 3.36 -15.36
CA GLU A 5 -4.82 3.82 -14.02
C GLU A 5 -4.49 2.53 -13.24
N VAL A 6 -3.39 2.41 -12.51
CA VAL A 6 -3.03 3.30 -11.42
C VAL A 6 -1.54 3.08 -11.07
N LEU A 7 -0.76 4.16 -11.08
CA LEU A 7 0.19 4.53 -10.03
C LEU A 7 -0.04 6.05 -9.77
N PRO A 8 -0.54 6.53 -8.60
CA PRO A 8 -0.62 7.94 -8.18
C PRO A 8 0.15 8.26 -6.87
N ILE A 9 0.89 9.38 -6.88
CA ILE A 9 1.70 10.01 -5.79
C ILE A 9 1.17 11.42 -5.56
N LEU A 10 1.34 12.15 -4.45
CA LEU A 10 1.58 11.96 -3.00
C LEU A 10 0.76 13.10 -2.37
N GLY A 11 0.53 13.05 -1.05
CA GLY A 11 0.23 14.28 -0.31
C GLY A 11 1.50 14.79 0.38
N GLU A 12 1.89 16.02 0.11
CA GLU A 12 2.87 16.77 0.91
C GLU A 12 2.23 18.01 1.58
N ASP A 13 0.92 18.20 1.47
CA ASP A 13 0.22 19.48 1.61
C ASP A 13 -0.59 19.66 2.91
N GLY A 14 -0.49 18.78 3.91
CA GLY A 14 -1.19 18.98 5.18
C GLY A 14 -2.73 18.86 5.09
N SER A 15 -3.26 18.19 4.07
CA SER A 15 -4.67 17.78 4.06
C SER A 15 -4.90 16.51 4.90
N ILE A 16 -6.07 16.46 5.55
CA ILE A 16 -6.45 15.52 6.63
C ILE A 16 -6.09 14.09 6.23
N SER A 17 -5.32 13.41 7.07
CA SER A 17 -5.12 11.95 7.00
C SER A 17 -6.46 11.31 6.70
N SER A 18 -6.63 10.78 5.49
CA SER A 18 -7.88 10.10 5.20
C SER A 18 -8.00 8.96 6.20
N LEU A 19 -9.23 8.78 6.67
CA LEU A 19 -9.58 7.87 7.76
C LEU A 19 -9.17 6.41 7.42
N ALA A 20 -8.95 6.12 6.13
CA ALA A 20 -8.48 4.85 5.59
C ALA A 20 -7.02 4.49 5.97
N PRO A 21 -5.99 5.30 5.66
CA PRO A 21 -4.63 5.12 6.19
C PRO A 21 -4.54 4.95 7.71
N LEU A 22 -5.38 5.67 8.46
CA LEU A 22 -5.48 5.55 9.91
C LEU A 22 -5.94 4.15 10.32
N ILE A 23 -7.03 3.67 9.72
CA ILE A 23 -7.54 2.33 9.96
C ILE A 23 -6.53 1.26 9.54
N LEU A 24 -5.88 1.42 8.39
CA LEU A 24 -4.78 0.54 8.00
C LEU A 24 -3.69 0.51 9.06
N HIS A 25 -3.36 1.67 9.63
CA HIS A 25 -2.40 1.75 10.73
C HIS A 25 -2.88 0.98 11.97
N VAL A 26 -4.17 1.06 12.30
CA VAL A 26 -4.75 0.29 13.41
C VAL A 26 -4.75 -1.22 13.11
N TYR A 27 -5.03 -1.64 11.88
CA TYR A 27 -4.87 -3.03 11.43
C TYR A 27 -3.42 -3.52 11.57
N MET A 28 -2.42 -2.64 11.38
CA MET A 28 -1.01 -2.96 11.63
C MET A 28 -0.65 -3.03 13.12
N LEU A 29 -1.30 -2.26 13.99
CA LEU A 29 -1.04 -2.26 15.42
C LEU A 29 -1.71 -3.44 16.15
N TYR A 30 -2.83 -3.93 15.62
CA TYR A 30 -3.62 -5.02 16.21
C TYR A 30 -3.90 -6.15 15.19
N PRO A 31 -2.86 -6.90 14.76
CA PRO A 31 -3.01 -7.97 13.77
C PRO A 31 -3.90 -9.13 14.19
N GLU A 32 -3.93 -9.45 15.49
CA GLU A 32 -4.46 -10.73 15.97
C GLU A 32 -5.76 -10.59 16.78
N SER A 33 -6.20 -9.37 17.07
CA SER A 33 -7.37 -9.10 17.90
C SER A 33 -8.33 -8.16 17.18
N ASP A 34 -9.39 -8.72 16.61
CA ASP A 34 -10.47 -7.93 16.00
C ASP A 34 -11.14 -7.01 17.04
N LEU A 35 -11.24 -7.46 18.30
CA LEU A 35 -11.78 -6.65 19.39
C LEU A 35 -10.90 -5.42 19.67
N ASP A 36 -9.60 -5.62 19.88
CA ASP A 36 -8.69 -4.49 20.16
C ASP A 36 -8.56 -3.57 18.96
N ARG A 37 -8.57 -4.13 17.75
CA ARG A 37 -8.57 -3.36 16.51
C ARG A 37 -9.81 -2.49 16.38
N ASN A 38 -11.00 -3.05 16.57
CA ASN A 38 -12.25 -2.28 16.47
C ASN A 38 -12.31 -1.20 17.56
N ASN A 39 -11.93 -1.54 18.80
CA ASN A 39 -11.83 -0.56 19.88
C ASN A 39 -10.84 0.56 19.54
N ALA A 40 -9.69 0.23 18.96
CA ALA A 40 -8.67 1.18 18.56
C ALA A 40 -9.13 2.09 17.42
N ILE A 41 -9.87 1.55 16.45
CA ILE A 41 -10.53 2.32 15.39
C ILE A 41 -11.51 3.29 16.04
N ASP A 42 -12.45 2.81 16.84
CA ASP A 42 -13.50 3.63 17.46
C ASP A 42 -12.92 4.79 18.30
N ILE A 43 -11.87 4.52 19.08
CA ILE A 43 -11.17 5.56 19.86
C ILE A 43 -10.54 6.60 18.93
N ALA A 44 -9.83 6.15 17.88
CA ALA A 44 -9.15 7.05 16.96
C ALA A 44 -10.14 7.90 16.14
N LEU A 45 -11.30 7.34 15.78
CA LEU A 45 -12.37 8.05 15.09
C LEU A 45 -13.04 9.08 15.98
N ARG A 46 -13.40 8.69 17.21
CA ARG A 46 -14.04 9.59 18.17
C ARG A 46 -13.13 10.77 18.50
N ASP A 47 -11.86 10.51 18.78
CA ASP A 47 -10.90 11.57 19.09
C ASP A 47 -10.64 12.45 17.86
N GLY A 48 -10.58 11.86 16.66
CA GLY A 48 -10.48 12.62 15.40
C GLY A 48 -11.66 13.55 15.16
N ALA A 49 -12.89 13.09 15.42
CA ALA A 49 -14.10 13.89 15.31
C ALA A 49 -14.13 15.03 16.34
N ALA A 50 -13.79 14.74 17.60
CA ALA A 50 -13.73 15.75 18.67
C ALA A 50 -12.71 16.86 18.36
N MET A 51 -11.53 16.49 17.82
CA MET A 51 -10.52 17.47 17.37
C MET A 51 -11.05 18.32 16.20
N ALA A 52 -11.72 17.71 15.22
CA ALA A 52 -12.23 18.42 14.04
C ALA A 52 -13.36 19.41 14.38
N LEU A 53 -14.18 19.10 15.38
CA LEU A 53 -15.26 19.96 15.87
C LEU A 53 -14.77 21.02 16.87
N GLY A 54 -13.49 20.98 17.28
CA GLY A 54 -12.94 21.87 18.30
C GLY A 54 -13.43 21.54 19.73
N GLU A 55 -13.98 20.35 19.95
CA GLU A 55 -14.45 19.86 21.25
C GLU A 55 -13.31 19.31 22.11
N ALA A 56 -12.14 19.07 21.51
CA ALA A 56 -10.92 18.66 22.18
C ALA A 56 -9.73 19.51 21.70
N GLU A 57 -8.86 19.90 22.64
CA GLU A 57 -7.62 20.63 22.34
C GLU A 57 -6.47 19.67 21.99
N GLU A 58 -6.53 18.42 22.45
CA GLU A 58 -5.50 17.42 22.21
C GLU A 58 -6.08 16.01 22.01
N PHE A 59 -5.41 15.20 21.17
CA PHE A 59 -5.65 13.78 21.06
C PHE A 59 -5.38 13.04 22.39
N SER A 60 -6.14 11.98 22.68
CA SER A 60 -5.82 11.08 23.79
C SER A 60 -4.42 10.47 23.64
N ARG A 61 -3.82 9.99 24.73
CA ARG A 61 -2.53 9.28 24.69
C ARG A 61 -2.52 8.12 23.68
N PHE A 62 -3.66 7.46 23.53
CA PHE A 62 -3.86 6.36 22.60
C PHE A 62 -3.84 6.86 21.14
N SER A 63 -4.68 7.84 20.83
CA SER A 63 -4.73 8.45 19.49
C SER A 63 -3.39 9.09 19.12
N LYS A 64 -2.68 9.73 20.06
CA LYS A 64 -1.31 10.23 19.84
C LYS A 64 -0.37 9.14 19.32
N LEU A 65 -0.44 7.91 19.83
CA LEU A 65 0.39 6.80 19.32
C LEU A 65 0.04 6.39 17.89
N ILE A 66 -1.24 6.47 17.53
CA ILE A 66 -1.72 6.15 16.18
C ILE A 66 -1.35 7.26 15.20
N PHE A 67 -1.56 8.54 15.57
CA PHE A 67 -1.40 9.69 14.69
C PHE A 67 0.04 10.21 14.58
N LYS A 68 0.89 10.01 15.60
CA LYS A 68 2.24 10.64 15.66
C LYS A 68 3.12 10.34 14.44
N ASP A 69 3.09 9.10 13.94
CA ASP A 69 3.89 8.67 12.79
C ASP A 69 3.02 8.27 11.58
N ALA A 70 1.70 8.51 11.65
CA ALA A 70 0.75 8.08 10.63
C ALA A 70 1.12 8.58 9.23
N PRO A 71 1.50 9.85 9.00
CA PRO A 71 1.81 10.33 7.65
C PRO A 71 3.00 9.59 7.02
N THR A 72 4.13 9.51 7.75
CA THR A 72 5.34 8.84 7.27
C THR A 72 5.15 7.33 7.10
N ARG A 73 4.45 6.67 8.04
CA ARG A 73 4.18 5.23 7.94
C ARG A 73 3.19 4.91 6.83
N THR A 74 2.22 5.79 6.58
CA THR A 74 1.31 5.70 5.43
C THR A 74 2.07 5.79 4.12
N GLN A 75 2.87 6.84 3.94
CA GLN A 75 3.67 7.02 2.73
C GLN A 75 4.58 5.81 2.48
N ASN A 76 5.28 5.33 3.50
CA ASN A 76 6.16 4.18 3.39
C ASN A 76 5.40 2.88 3.10
N GLY A 77 4.26 2.67 3.75
CA GLY A 77 3.38 1.53 3.52
C GLY A 77 2.85 1.51 2.09
N ARG A 78 2.35 2.64 1.59
CA ARG A 78 1.87 2.80 0.21
C ARG A 78 2.97 2.51 -0.82
N LEU A 79 4.17 3.06 -0.63
CA LEU A 79 5.33 2.75 -1.50
C LEU A 79 5.65 1.25 -1.52
N CYS A 80 5.53 0.57 -0.39
CA CYS A 80 5.67 -0.88 -0.33
C CYS A 80 4.50 -1.62 -1.01
N GLY A 81 3.27 -1.11 -0.91
CA GLY A 81 2.12 -1.60 -1.68
C GLY A 81 2.38 -1.53 -3.20
N CYS A 82 2.85 -0.38 -3.69
CA CYS A 82 3.23 -0.20 -5.09
C CYS A 82 4.35 -1.16 -5.50
N LEU A 83 5.36 -1.33 -4.65
CA LEU A 83 6.45 -2.29 -4.89
C LEU A 83 5.92 -3.73 -5.01
N ALA A 84 4.99 -4.14 -4.14
CA ALA A 84 4.37 -5.46 -4.17
C ALA A 84 3.59 -5.69 -5.48
N ILE A 85 2.77 -4.72 -5.89
CA ILE A 85 2.04 -4.75 -7.17
C ILE A 85 3.02 -4.88 -8.34
N GLN A 86 4.08 -4.09 -8.35
CA GLN A 86 5.07 -4.09 -9.42
C GLN A 86 5.85 -5.40 -9.50
N MET A 87 6.19 -6.00 -8.35
CA MET A 87 6.82 -7.32 -8.31
C MET A 87 5.90 -8.40 -8.90
N LEU A 88 4.59 -8.36 -8.60
CA LEU A 88 3.62 -9.27 -9.20
C LEU A 88 3.51 -9.08 -10.71
N ARG A 89 3.44 -7.84 -11.20
CA ARG A 89 3.46 -7.53 -12.64
C ARG A 89 4.72 -8.05 -13.32
N ASN A 90 5.88 -7.87 -12.69
CA ASN A 90 7.15 -8.37 -13.21
C ASN A 90 7.18 -9.90 -13.31
N ILE A 91 6.65 -10.63 -12.33
CA ILE A 91 6.55 -12.09 -12.40
C ILE A 91 5.62 -12.50 -13.54
N LYS A 92 4.44 -11.91 -13.63
CA LYS A 92 3.47 -12.23 -14.69
C LYS A 92 4.06 -11.99 -16.08
N LYS A 93 4.80 -10.89 -16.26
CA LYS A 93 5.38 -10.53 -17.57
C LYS A 93 6.67 -11.27 -17.91
N TYR A 94 7.54 -11.51 -16.93
CA TYR A 94 8.92 -11.95 -17.16
C TYR A 94 9.32 -13.24 -16.44
N GLY A 95 8.43 -13.85 -15.65
CA GLY A 95 8.68 -15.08 -14.90
C GLY A 95 9.56 -14.90 -13.65
N GLU A 96 9.94 -13.67 -13.28
CA GLU A 96 10.87 -13.41 -12.17
C GLU A 96 10.45 -12.16 -11.38
N LYS A 97 10.64 -12.19 -10.05
CA LYS A 97 10.29 -11.07 -9.16
C LYS A 97 10.94 -9.74 -9.53
N LYS A 98 12.19 -9.78 -10.00
CA LYS A 98 13.02 -8.62 -10.36
C LYS A 98 12.86 -7.45 -9.37
N LYS A 99 12.95 -7.74 -8.06
CA LYS A 99 12.64 -6.80 -6.96
C LYS A 99 13.35 -5.46 -7.07
N MET A 100 14.65 -5.46 -7.42
CA MET A 100 15.39 -4.21 -7.60
C MET A 100 14.87 -3.39 -8.81
N LYS A 101 14.42 -4.06 -9.87
CA LYS A 101 13.82 -3.38 -11.01
C LYS A 101 12.42 -2.84 -10.69
N ALA A 102 11.65 -3.57 -9.88
CA ALA A 102 10.39 -3.08 -9.34
C ALA A 102 10.62 -1.83 -8.46
N ALA A 103 11.59 -1.87 -7.55
CA ALA A 103 11.96 -0.73 -6.70
C ALA A 103 12.48 0.46 -7.52
N PHE A 104 13.25 0.20 -8.59
CA PHE A 104 13.66 1.22 -9.55
C PHE A 104 12.47 1.89 -10.23
N LEU A 105 11.53 1.12 -10.78
CA LEU A 105 10.34 1.68 -11.43
C LEU A 105 9.50 2.52 -10.49
N VAL A 106 9.25 2.02 -9.28
CA VAL A 106 8.52 2.78 -8.24
C VAL A 106 9.26 4.07 -7.92
N SER A 107 10.60 4.02 -7.79
CA SER A 107 11.39 5.22 -7.45
C SER A 107 11.48 6.25 -8.59
N GLU A 108 11.65 5.80 -9.83
CA GLU A 108 11.61 6.67 -11.02
C GLU A 108 10.25 7.33 -11.15
N TRP A 109 9.19 6.57 -10.90
CA TRP A 109 7.86 7.13 -10.92
C TRP A 109 7.71 8.18 -9.81
N VAL A 110 8.20 7.93 -8.59
CA VAL A 110 8.21 8.93 -7.49
C VAL A 110 8.99 10.18 -7.82
N SER A 111 10.15 10.07 -8.46
CA SER A 111 10.99 11.25 -8.74
C SER A 111 10.37 12.23 -9.74
N THR A 112 9.45 11.74 -10.59
CA THR A 112 8.68 12.58 -11.52
C THR A 112 7.59 13.41 -10.85
N GLN A 113 7.32 13.16 -9.56
CA GLN A 113 6.19 13.73 -8.85
C GLN A 113 6.62 14.96 -8.05
N ARG A 114 5.65 15.84 -7.80
CA ARG A 114 5.89 17.09 -7.09
C ARG A 114 5.37 17.07 -5.66
N ASP A 115 6.26 17.55 -4.81
CA ASP A 115 6.12 17.91 -3.43
C ASP A 115 5.15 19.12 -3.29
N SER A 116 4.60 19.43 -2.11
CA SER A 116 3.62 20.53 -1.93
C SER A 116 4.25 21.92 -2.09
N SER A 117 5.58 21.95 -1.97
CA SER A 117 6.43 23.09 -2.27
C SER A 117 6.92 23.09 -3.74
N GLY A 118 6.39 22.20 -4.59
CA GLY A 118 6.72 22.06 -6.00
C GLY A 118 8.08 21.42 -6.32
N ARG A 119 8.77 20.80 -5.35
CA ARG A 119 10.06 20.11 -5.58
C ARG A 119 9.85 18.68 -6.08
N SER A 120 10.89 18.00 -6.57
CA SER A 120 10.78 16.56 -6.84
C SER A 120 10.79 15.79 -5.52
N VAL A 121 9.90 14.80 -5.39
CA VAL A 121 9.97 13.86 -4.28
C VAL A 121 11.21 13.00 -4.44
N SER A 122 12.12 13.04 -3.45
CA SER A 122 13.31 12.21 -3.44
C SER A 122 12.92 10.75 -3.20
N SER A 123 13.30 9.85 -4.12
CA SER A 123 13.14 8.40 -3.94
C SER A 123 14.39 7.66 -4.36
N ASP A 124 14.84 6.74 -3.50
CA ASP A 124 15.99 5.88 -3.73
C ASP A 124 15.53 4.42 -3.75
N ALA A 125 15.74 3.76 -4.89
CA ALA A 125 15.38 2.37 -5.09
C ALA A 125 16.10 1.42 -4.13
N ASN A 126 17.36 1.70 -3.79
CA ASN A 126 18.11 0.94 -2.81
C ASN A 126 17.50 1.11 -1.43
N ASN A 127 17.14 2.34 -1.04
CA ASN A 127 16.50 2.61 0.24
C ASN A 127 15.14 1.90 0.35
N LEU A 128 14.31 2.01 -0.70
CA LEU A 128 13.01 1.35 -0.78
C LEU A 128 13.14 -0.17 -0.62
N GLN A 129 14.10 -0.79 -1.32
CA GLN A 129 14.28 -2.23 -1.32
C GLN A 129 14.96 -2.78 -0.06
N SER A 130 15.98 -2.09 0.47
CA SER A 130 16.84 -2.60 1.54
C SER A 130 16.47 -2.13 2.95
N LYS A 131 15.79 -0.97 3.09
CA LYS A 131 15.45 -0.39 4.40
C LYS A 131 13.95 -0.29 4.63
N MET A 132 13.18 0.10 3.63
CA MET A 132 11.73 0.30 3.79
C MET A 132 10.95 -1.00 3.66
N TRP A 133 11.15 -1.76 2.58
CA TRP A 133 10.43 -3.00 2.35
C TRP A 133 10.46 -3.96 3.54
N PRO A 134 11.61 -4.29 4.15
CA PRO A 134 11.64 -5.23 5.27
C PRO A 134 10.76 -4.81 6.46
N LYS A 135 10.52 -3.51 6.65
CA LYS A 135 9.67 -2.98 7.74
C LYS A 135 8.17 -3.08 7.45
N PHE A 136 7.79 -3.23 6.18
CA PHE A 136 6.39 -3.20 5.73
C PHE A 136 5.98 -4.46 4.96
N GLU A 137 6.90 -5.40 4.74
CA GLU A 137 6.68 -6.64 3.99
C GLU A 137 5.48 -7.44 4.50
N SER A 138 5.32 -7.53 5.83
CA SER A 138 4.23 -8.24 6.50
C SER A 138 2.85 -7.61 6.26
N VAL A 139 2.79 -6.34 5.85
CA VAL A 139 1.55 -5.57 5.63
C VAL A 139 1.41 -5.09 4.20
N ALA A 140 2.34 -5.46 3.32
CA ALA A 140 2.39 -4.99 1.93
C ALA A 140 1.13 -5.37 1.14
N HIS A 141 0.46 -6.47 1.50
CA HIS A 141 -0.80 -6.91 0.89
C HIS A 141 -1.98 -5.97 1.18
N LEU A 142 -2.06 -5.40 2.41
CA LEU A 142 -3.07 -4.41 2.78
C LEU A 142 -2.87 -3.12 2.00
N TRP A 143 -1.61 -2.68 1.88
CA TRP A 143 -1.26 -1.49 1.12
C TRP A 143 -1.45 -1.68 -0.38
N ALA A 144 -1.12 -2.86 -0.92
CA ALA A 144 -1.40 -3.17 -2.32
C ALA A 144 -2.91 -3.18 -2.63
N ALA A 145 -3.72 -3.69 -1.70
CA ALA A 145 -5.17 -3.63 -1.83
C ALA A 145 -5.72 -2.21 -1.78
N HIS A 146 -5.16 -1.39 -0.88
CA HIS A 146 -5.47 0.04 -0.82
C HIS A 146 -5.13 0.74 -2.14
N GLU A 147 -3.99 0.45 -2.78
CA GLU A 147 -3.60 1.12 -4.02
C GLU A 147 -4.41 0.67 -5.26
N ILE A 148 -4.92 -0.57 -5.27
CA ILE A 148 -5.76 -1.05 -6.39
C ILE A 148 -7.21 -0.52 -6.29
N LEU A 149 -7.69 -0.24 -5.08
CA LEU A 149 -9.00 0.35 -4.87
C LEU A 149 -8.87 1.87 -4.91
N ASP A 150 -9.81 2.57 -5.55
CA ASP A 150 -9.80 4.03 -5.49
C ASP A 150 -10.06 4.52 -4.05
N GLU A 151 -9.48 5.67 -3.68
CA GLU A 151 -9.56 6.22 -2.32
C GLU A 151 -11.02 6.47 -1.89
N VAL A 152 -11.89 6.80 -2.83
CA VAL A 152 -13.33 7.01 -2.58
C VAL A 152 -14.02 5.72 -2.16
N THR A 153 -13.70 4.61 -2.84
CA THR A 153 -14.18 3.26 -2.54
C THR A 153 -13.64 2.79 -1.21
N VAL A 154 -12.37 3.05 -0.89
CA VAL A 154 -11.80 2.68 0.41
C VAL A 154 -12.36 3.54 1.55
N ARG A 155 -12.64 4.82 1.31
CA ARG A 155 -13.30 5.68 2.31
C ARG A 155 -14.74 5.21 2.56
N LYS A 156 -15.53 4.98 1.51
CA LYS A 156 -16.90 4.43 1.67
C LYS A 156 -16.90 3.03 2.30
N ALA A 157 -15.93 2.20 1.91
CA ALA A 157 -15.70 0.87 2.48
C ALA A 157 -15.65 0.85 3.99
N LEU A 158 -14.86 1.73 4.56
CA LEU A 158 -14.50 1.63 5.96
C LEU A 158 -15.50 2.31 6.90
N PHE A 159 -16.41 3.14 6.37
CA PHE A 159 -17.28 3.99 7.19
C PHE A 159 -18.77 3.95 6.86
N GLU A 160 -19.15 3.61 5.63
CA GLU A 160 -20.53 3.81 5.17
C GLU A 160 -21.16 2.51 4.63
N GLU A 161 -20.36 1.61 4.05
CA GLU A 161 -20.89 0.45 3.33
C GLU A 161 -20.15 -0.85 3.65
N SER A 162 -20.87 -1.81 4.24
CA SER A 162 -20.37 -3.17 4.51
C SER A 162 -19.80 -3.86 3.26
N ASN A 163 -20.34 -3.55 2.08
CA ASN A 163 -19.91 -4.09 0.79
C ASN A 163 -18.48 -3.67 0.41
N ALA A 164 -18.06 -2.46 0.77
CA ALA A 164 -16.79 -1.94 0.33
C ALA A 164 -15.65 -2.34 1.30
N LEU A 165 -15.88 -2.51 2.61
CA LEU A 165 -14.93 -3.18 3.52
C LEU A 165 -14.73 -4.65 3.13
N ASP A 166 -15.82 -5.34 2.81
CA ASP A 166 -15.78 -6.72 2.30
C ASP A 166 -14.90 -6.80 1.05
N ARG A 167 -15.06 -5.86 0.11
CA ARG A 167 -14.20 -5.76 -1.08
C ARG A 167 -12.74 -5.49 -0.71
N PHE A 168 -12.44 -4.55 0.17
CA PHE A 168 -11.06 -4.28 0.62
C PHE A 168 -10.39 -5.52 1.23
N LEU A 169 -11.09 -6.25 2.08
CA LEU A 169 -10.55 -7.45 2.73
C LEU A 169 -10.40 -8.62 1.76
N LYS A 170 -11.31 -8.79 0.79
CA LYS A 170 -11.14 -9.77 -0.30
C LYS A 170 -9.94 -9.44 -1.19
N VAL A 171 -9.75 -8.16 -1.51
CA VAL A 171 -8.59 -7.69 -2.30
C VAL A 171 -7.28 -7.91 -1.53
N SER A 172 -7.29 -7.60 -0.23
CA SER A 172 -6.16 -7.85 0.67
C SER A 172 -5.81 -9.34 0.77
N ALA A 173 -6.82 -10.20 0.93
CA ALA A 173 -6.65 -11.66 0.95
C ALA A 173 -6.07 -12.17 -0.38
N TRP A 174 -6.54 -11.63 -1.51
CA TRP A 174 -6.02 -11.99 -2.83
C TRP A 174 -4.55 -11.61 -2.97
N PHE A 175 -4.16 -10.40 -2.57
CA PHE A 175 -2.76 -10.00 -2.57
C PHE A 175 -1.93 -10.84 -1.62
N GLN A 176 -2.41 -11.12 -0.40
CA GLN A 176 -1.72 -11.98 0.56
C GLN A 176 -1.41 -13.35 -0.07
N ARG A 177 -2.42 -14.00 -0.67
CA ARG A 177 -2.24 -15.28 -1.36
C ARG A 177 -1.20 -15.17 -2.47
N GLU A 178 -1.34 -14.21 -3.38
CA GLU A 178 -0.43 -14.08 -4.53
C GLU A 178 1.01 -13.80 -4.11
N LEU A 179 1.21 -12.91 -3.13
CA LEU A 179 2.54 -12.62 -2.59
C LEU A 179 3.16 -13.86 -1.91
N THR A 180 2.37 -14.66 -1.21
CA THR A 180 2.82 -15.92 -0.59
C THR A 180 3.13 -16.99 -1.64
N VAL A 181 2.22 -17.25 -2.58
CA VAL A 181 2.39 -18.26 -3.65
C VAL A 181 3.62 -17.94 -4.51
N MET A 182 3.81 -16.66 -4.83
CA MET A 182 4.95 -16.19 -5.61
C MET A 182 6.23 -15.97 -4.79
N GLN A 183 6.22 -16.33 -3.49
CA GLN A 183 7.35 -16.21 -2.57
C GLN A 183 7.98 -14.81 -2.55
N LEU A 184 7.12 -13.78 -2.61
CA LEU A 184 7.51 -12.38 -2.60
C LEU A 184 7.69 -11.81 -1.20
N VAL A 185 7.12 -12.49 -0.20
CA VAL A 185 7.32 -12.22 1.23
C VAL A 185 8.27 -13.29 1.78
N ALA A 186 9.51 -12.90 2.11
CA ALA A 186 10.60 -13.87 2.27
C ALA A 186 10.62 -14.57 3.64
N ASN A 187 10.19 -13.91 4.73
CA ASN A 187 10.42 -14.42 6.09
C ASN A 187 9.39 -13.96 7.13
N GLU A 188 8.42 -13.14 6.74
CA GLU A 188 7.46 -12.55 7.67
C GLU A 188 6.10 -13.23 7.53
N VAL A 189 5.46 -13.52 8.66
CA VAL A 189 4.06 -13.92 8.66
C VAL A 189 3.25 -12.69 8.26
N PRO A 190 2.55 -12.72 7.10
CA PRO A 190 1.72 -11.60 6.73
C PRO A 190 0.66 -11.37 7.81
N HIS A 191 0.35 -10.11 8.10
CA HIS A 191 -0.72 -9.77 9.02
C HIS A 191 -2.02 -10.47 8.58
N ALA A 192 -2.74 -11.05 9.52
CA ALA A 192 -3.82 -11.95 9.22
C ALA A 192 -5.03 -11.20 8.64
N VAL A 193 -5.42 -11.53 7.40
CA VAL A 193 -6.75 -11.23 6.89
C VAL A 193 -7.74 -12.28 7.44
N PRO A 194 -8.95 -11.89 7.90
CA PRO A 194 -9.88 -12.85 8.49
C PRO A 194 -10.17 -14.04 7.55
N LYS A 195 -10.22 -15.25 8.12
CA LYS A 195 -10.30 -16.52 7.37
C LYS A 195 -11.40 -16.56 6.32
N ARG A 196 -12.57 -15.97 6.60
CA ARG A 196 -13.71 -15.92 5.67
C ARG A 196 -13.36 -15.29 4.32
N TYR A 197 -12.45 -14.33 4.28
CA TYR A 197 -12.02 -13.67 3.05
C TYR A 197 -10.96 -14.49 2.31
N MET A 198 -10.07 -15.14 3.05
CA MET A 198 -9.09 -16.06 2.48
C MET A 198 -9.76 -17.25 1.78
N SER A 199 -10.82 -17.80 2.38
CA SER A 199 -11.61 -18.89 1.77
C SER A 199 -12.10 -18.55 0.37
N ALA A 200 -12.70 -17.36 0.20
CA ALA A 200 -13.21 -16.86 -1.08
C ALA A 200 -12.12 -16.68 -2.17
N VAL A 201 -10.86 -16.51 -1.77
CA VAL A 201 -9.75 -16.44 -2.70
C VAL A 201 -9.23 -17.83 -3.04
N THR A 202 -9.13 -18.71 -2.04
CA THR A 202 -8.61 -20.09 -2.23
C THR A 202 -9.56 -20.98 -3.02
N ASP A 203 -10.87 -20.76 -2.93
CA ASP A 203 -11.89 -21.50 -3.69
C ASP A 203 -12.09 -20.95 -5.12
N GLY A 204 -11.44 -19.84 -5.46
CA GLY A 204 -11.52 -19.19 -6.77
C GLY A 204 -12.77 -18.35 -7.00
N SER A 205 -13.61 -18.13 -5.98
CA SER A 205 -14.81 -17.28 -6.09
C SER A 205 -14.50 -15.78 -6.19
N PHE A 206 -13.27 -15.38 -5.86
CA PHE A 206 -12.81 -14.01 -5.97
C PHE A 206 -11.44 -13.92 -6.66
N SER A 207 -11.33 -13.05 -7.68
CA SER A 207 -10.08 -12.78 -8.37
C SER A 207 -9.96 -11.32 -8.77
N ILE A 208 -8.73 -10.83 -8.88
CA ILE A 208 -8.41 -9.48 -9.32
C ILE A 208 -7.60 -9.55 -10.60
N ASN A 209 -7.97 -8.71 -11.56
CA ASN A 209 -7.13 -8.43 -12.70
C ASN A 209 -6.17 -7.28 -12.37
N ILE A 210 -4.86 -7.56 -12.30
CA ILE A 210 -3.84 -6.51 -12.23
C ILE A 210 -3.45 -6.18 -13.68
N PRO A 211 -3.53 -4.91 -14.11
CA PRO A 211 -3.11 -4.50 -15.44
C PRO A 211 -1.66 -4.88 -15.75
N ASP A 212 -1.40 -5.18 -17.02
CA ASP A 212 -0.05 -5.37 -17.55
C ASP A 212 0.80 -4.10 -17.46
N LEU A 213 2.11 -4.25 -17.68
CA LEU A 213 3.04 -3.11 -17.75
C LEU A 213 2.68 -2.17 -18.91
N SER A 214 2.60 -0.88 -18.61
CA SER A 214 2.49 0.21 -19.56
C SER A 214 3.76 0.39 -20.40
N ASP A 215 3.64 1.07 -21.54
CA ASP A 215 4.78 1.41 -22.40
C ASP A 215 5.85 2.24 -21.68
N TRP A 216 5.43 3.11 -20.75
CA TRP A 216 6.36 3.88 -19.91
C TRP A 216 7.19 2.98 -18.99
N GLU A 217 6.55 2.03 -18.29
CA GLU A 217 7.25 1.05 -17.43
C GLU A 217 8.21 0.20 -18.27
N ILE A 218 7.77 -0.25 -19.44
CA ILE A 218 8.60 -1.05 -20.36
C ILE A 218 9.81 -0.25 -20.84
N ALA A 219 9.65 1.02 -21.20
CA ALA A 219 10.73 1.89 -21.63
C ALA A 219 11.78 2.09 -20.52
N ARG A 220 11.33 2.42 -19.30
CA ARG A 220 12.23 2.61 -18.13
C ARG A 220 12.99 1.34 -17.78
N MET A 221 12.34 0.18 -17.91
CA MET A 221 12.99 -1.12 -17.70
C MET A 221 14.11 -1.40 -18.72
N ARG A 222 13.97 -0.92 -19.97
CA ARG A 222 15.02 -1.02 -20.99
C ARG A 222 16.20 -0.10 -20.65
N GLU A 223 15.94 1.14 -20.22
CA GLU A 223 16.99 2.08 -19.80
C GLU A 223 17.81 1.53 -18.62
N TYR A 224 17.15 0.97 -17.61
CA TYR A 224 17.83 0.33 -16.48
C TYR A 224 18.75 -0.80 -16.92
N ARG A 225 18.34 -1.60 -17.92
CA ARG A 225 19.18 -2.67 -18.47
C ARG A 225 20.43 -2.10 -19.14
N ASN A 226 20.28 -1.04 -19.94
CA ASN A 226 21.38 -0.45 -20.69
C ASN A 226 22.41 0.24 -19.77
N LYS A 227 21.95 0.94 -18.72
CA LYS A 227 22.85 1.57 -17.73
C LYS A 227 23.68 0.56 -16.94
N ASN A 228 23.16 -0.66 -16.75
CA ASN A 228 23.82 -1.71 -15.98
C ASN A 228 24.49 -2.80 -16.85
N ALA A 229 24.48 -2.67 -18.18
CA ALA A 229 25.06 -3.66 -19.08
C ALA A 229 26.60 -3.60 -19.19
N GLY A 230 27.24 -2.58 -18.60
CA GLY A 230 28.66 -2.29 -18.83
C GLY A 230 28.94 -1.84 -20.28
N PRO A 231 30.12 -1.29 -20.57
CA PRO A 231 30.49 -0.99 -21.95
C PRO A 231 30.53 -2.28 -22.78
N PRO A 232 30.15 -2.23 -24.07
CA PRO A 232 30.34 -3.37 -24.96
C PRO A 232 31.83 -3.76 -24.96
N ARG A 233 32.08 -5.06 -24.77
CA ARG A 233 33.43 -5.64 -24.88
C ARG A 233 33.92 -5.60 -26.32
#